data_AF-A0A934GKW3-F1
#
_entry.id   AF-A0A934GKW3-F1
#
_cell.length_a   1.000
_cell.length_b   1.000
_cell.length_c   1.000
_cell.angle_alpha   90.00
_cell.angle_beta   90.00
_cell.angle_gamma   90.00
#
_symmetry.space_group_name_H-M   'P 1'
#
loop_
_entity.id
_entity.type
_entity.pdbx_description
1 polymer ?
#
loop_
_entity_poly.entity_id
_entity_poly.type
_entity_poly.pdbx_seq_one_letter_code
_entity_poly.pdbx_strand_id
1 'polypeptide(L)'
;MRTTFVMALAVLILAACSSAPLVSEIPESIANAKTAADHERIADYFAQKAASYEAEALLHEKMPQSYQGHPRYDFGAMNSHCRELQKQLNAAAREAKALEQVHRGFAASLK
;
A
#
# COMPACT_ATOMS: atom_id res chain seq x y z
N MET A 1 44.52 -19.00 37.90
CA MET A 1 44.55 -18.50 36.50
C MET A 1 43.14 -18.61 35.96
N ARG A 2 42.42 -17.49 35.76
CA ARG A 2 42.29 -16.71 34.50
C ARG A 2 41.73 -17.61 33.36
N THR A 3 40.60 -17.36 32.69
CA THR A 3 39.74 -16.18 32.52
C THR A 3 38.42 -16.60 31.85
N THR A 4 37.35 -15.87 32.16
CA THR A 4 36.05 -15.65 31.49
C THR A 4 35.95 -15.91 29.98
N PHE A 5 34.77 -16.28 29.47
CA PHE A 5 34.04 -15.54 28.41
C PHE A 5 32.54 -15.89 28.39
N VAL A 6 31.73 -14.86 28.58
CA VAL A 6 30.26 -14.83 28.45
C VAL A 6 29.93 -14.92 26.97
N MET A 7 29.11 -15.89 26.56
CA MET A 7 28.51 -15.92 25.23
C MET A 7 27.01 -15.65 25.37
N ALA A 8 26.67 -14.36 25.36
CA ALA A 8 25.31 -13.89 25.16
C ALA A 8 24.99 -14.01 23.67
N LEU A 9 24.26 -15.06 23.28
CA LEU A 9 23.73 -15.18 21.94
C LEU A 9 22.40 -14.40 21.87
N ALA A 10 22.52 -13.14 21.48
CA ALA A 10 21.39 -12.28 21.15
C ALA A 10 20.65 -12.87 19.93
N VAL A 11 19.46 -13.43 20.17
CA VAL A 11 18.54 -13.81 19.09
C VAL A 11 17.89 -12.52 18.58
N LEU A 12 18.49 -11.91 17.56
CA LEU A 12 17.86 -10.90 16.72
C LEU A 12 16.80 -11.60 15.87
N ILE A 13 15.57 -11.66 16.37
CA ILE A 13 14.41 -12.03 15.56
C ILE A 13 14.17 -10.85 14.60
N LEU A 14 14.63 -10.97 13.35
CA LEU A 14 14.15 -10.15 12.24
C LEU A 14 12.70 -10.55 11.94
N ALA A 15 11.78 -10.11 12.80
CA ALA A 15 10.38 -10.02 12.45
C ALA A 15 10.22 -8.74 11.64
N ALA A 16 10.49 -8.80 10.34
CA ALA A 16 9.96 -7.83 9.39
C ALA A 16 8.44 -8.08 9.26
N CYS A 17 7.70 -7.87 10.35
CA CYS A 17 6.27 -7.68 10.29
C CYS A 17 6.08 -6.36 9.55
N SER A 18 5.35 -6.38 8.43
CA SER A 18 4.87 -5.14 7.82
C SER A 18 4.19 -4.34 8.93
N SER A 19 4.80 -3.21 9.30
CA SER A 19 4.30 -2.37 10.37
C SER A 19 3.06 -1.59 9.93
N ALA A 20 2.67 -1.66 8.65
CA ALA A 20 1.50 -0.98 8.14
C ALA A 20 0.23 -1.45 8.88
N PRO A 21 -0.68 -0.53 9.26
CA PRO A 21 -1.89 -0.88 9.99
C PRO A 21 -2.81 -1.73 9.10
N LEU A 22 -3.68 -2.53 9.72
CA LEU A 22 -4.76 -3.19 8.99
C LEU A 22 -5.73 -2.12 8.46
N VAL A 23 -6.44 -2.43 7.36
CA VAL A 23 -7.39 -1.49 6.73
C VAL A 23 -8.43 -0.97 7.74
N SER A 24 -8.91 -1.83 8.64
CA SER A 24 -9.87 -1.48 9.69
C SER A 24 -9.33 -0.51 10.73
N GLU A 25 -8.01 -0.41 10.86
CA GLU A 25 -7.32 0.36 11.90
C GLU A 25 -6.86 1.75 11.42
N ILE A 26 -6.96 2.03 10.12
CA ILE A 26 -6.47 3.29 9.54
C ILE A 26 -7.15 4.54 10.11
N PRO A 27 -8.50 4.59 10.26
CA PRO A 27 -9.14 5.75 10.86
C PRO A 27 -8.62 6.05 12.27
N GLU A 28 -8.45 5.00 13.08
CA GLU A 28 -7.93 5.12 14.45
C GLU A 28 -6.45 5.50 14.46
N SER A 29 -5.64 4.92 13.55
CA SER A 29 -4.23 5.24 13.39
C SER A 29 -4.03 6.72 13.07
N ILE A 30 -4.83 7.28 12.15
CA ILE A 30 -4.81 8.70 11.80
C ILE A 30 -5.21 9.56 13.00
N ALA A 31 -6.29 9.20 13.70
CA ALA A 31 -6.79 9.96 14.85
C ALA A 31 -5.79 10.01 16.02
N ASN A 32 -5.00 8.95 16.21
CA ASN A 32 -4.12 8.79 17.36
C ASN A 32 -2.63 9.03 17.06
N ALA A 33 -2.25 9.33 15.82
CA ALA A 33 -0.86 9.56 15.44
C ALA A 33 -0.27 10.78 16.18
N LYS A 34 0.87 10.58 16.85
CA LYS A 34 1.54 11.64 17.63
C LYS A 34 3.03 11.74 17.36
N THR A 35 3.65 10.62 17.02
CA THR A 35 5.09 10.54 16.83
C THR A 35 5.45 10.50 15.35
N ALA A 36 6.69 10.86 15.02
CA ALA A 36 7.19 10.70 13.65
C ALA A 36 6.97 9.26 13.15
N ALA A 37 7.24 8.25 14.00
CA ALA A 37 7.05 6.84 13.66
C ALA A 37 5.58 6.48 13.35
N ASP A 38 4.60 7.13 13.99
CA ASP A 38 3.19 6.89 13.70
C ASP A 38 2.81 7.39 12.31
N HIS A 39 3.28 8.58 11.96
CA HIS A 39 3.04 9.14 10.64
C HIS A 39 3.79 8.37 9.55
N GLU A 40 5.02 7.91 9.78
CA GLU A 40 5.73 7.04 8.81
C GLU A 40 4.94 5.75 8.53
N ARG A 41 4.36 5.12 9.56
CA ARG A 41 3.57 3.89 9.43
C ARG A 41 2.31 4.10 8.57
N ILE A 42 1.63 5.22 8.76
CA ILE A 42 0.45 5.57 7.96
C ILE A 42 0.86 5.89 6.52
N ALA A 43 1.99 6.58 6.33
CA ALA A 43 2.53 6.84 4.99
C ALA A 43 2.86 5.53 4.27
N ASP A 44 3.52 4.57 4.93
CA ASP A 44 3.82 3.25 4.36
C ASP A 44 2.56 2.50 3.92
N TYR A 45 1.47 2.59 4.69
CA TYR A 45 0.19 2.02 4.28
C TYR A 45 -0.37 2.64 3.00
N PHE A 46 -0.37 3.98 2.92
CA PHE A 46 -0.89 4.65 1.74
C PHE A 46 0.01 4.47 0.51
N ALA A 47 1.33 4.34 0.70
CA ALA A 47 2.27 3.95 -0.35
C ALA A 47 1.93 2.56 -0.90
N GLN A 48 1.67 1.58 -0.02
CA GLN A 48 1.25 0.23 -0.41
C GLN A 48 -0.11 0.26 -1.13
N LYS A 49 -1.07 1.07 -0.67
CA LYS A 49 -2.37 1.22 -1.35
C LYS A 49 -2.24 1.85 -2.72
N ALA A 50 -1.40 2.87 -2.88
CA ALA A 50 -1.12 3.47 -4.18
C ALA A 50 -0.58 2.43 -5.16
N ALA A 51 0.43 1.64 -4.74
CA ALA A 51 0.99 0.58 -5.56
C ALA A 51 -0.03 -0.52 -5.92
N SER A 52 -0.90 -0.91 -4.97
CA SER A 52 -2.00 -1.86 -5.23
C SER A 52 -2.97 -1.33 -6.29
N TYR A 53 -3.43 -0.08 -6.16
CA TYR A 53 -4.33 0.52 -7.12
C TYR A 53 -3.70 0.66 -8.51
N GLU A 54 -2.41 0.99 -8.60
CA GLU A 54 -1.69 1.01 -9.87
C GLU A 54 -1.62 -0.38 -10.51
N ALA A 55 -1.32 -1.42 -9.73
CA ALA A 55 -1.30 -2.79 -10.23
C ALA A 55 -2.68 -3.25 -10.72
N GLU A 56 -3.74 -2.93 -9.98
CA GLU A 56 -5.12 -3.23 -10.37
C GLU A 56 -5.55 -2.42 -11.62
N ALA A 57 -5.13 -1.15 -11.75
CA ALA A 57 -5.39 -0.35 -12.93
C ALA A 57 -4.75 -0.98 -14.18
N LEU A 58 -3.51 -1.45 -14.06
CA LEU A 58 -2.81 -2.17 -15.14
C LEU A 58 -3.47 -3.49 -15.50
N LEU A 59 -4.03 -4.19 -14.51
CA LEU A 59 -4.83 -5.40 -14.76
C LEU A 59 -6.06 -5.06 -15.62
N HIS A 60 -6.80 -4.02 -15.24
CA HIS A 60 -8.00 -3.59 -15.97
C HIS A 60 -7.71 -2.94 -17.32
N GLU A 61 -6.51 -2.39 -17.53
CA GLU A 61 -6.06 -1.96 -18.85
C GLU A 61 -5.94 -3.14 -19.83
N LYS A 62 -5.44 -4.29 -19.36
CA LYS A 62 -5.18 -5.47 -20.18
C LYS A 62 -6.38 -6.40 -20.31
N MET A 63 -7.28 -6.39 -19.33
CA MET A 63 -8.44 -7.29 -19.25
C MET A 63 -9.35 -7.32 -20.50
N PRO A 64 -9.59 -6.20 -21.22
CA PRO A 64 -10.35 -6.22 -22.47
C PRO A 64 -9.79 -7.18 -23.53
N GLN A 65 -8.48 -7.45 -23.53
CA GLN A 65 -7.84 -8.37 -24.46
C GLN A 65 -8.34 -9.81 -24.26
N SER A 66 -8.66 -10.20 -23.03
CA SER A 66 -9.18 -11.53 -22.69
C SER A 66 -10.58 -11.79 -23.24
N TYR A 67 -11.33 -10.74 -23.59
CA TYR A 67 -12.66 -10.84 -24.19
C TYR A 67 -12.64 -10.89 -25.72
N GLN A 68 -11.48 -10.64 -26.34
CA GLN A 68 -11.35 -10.68 -27.80
C GLN A 68 -11.51 -12.13 -28.32
N GLY A 69 -11.93 -12.28 -29.57
CA GLY A 69 -12.00 -13.59 -30.24
C GLY A 69 -13.22 -14.46 -29.90
N HIS A 70 -14.21 -13.94 -29.18
CA HIS A 70 -15.43 -14.65 -28.81
C HIS A 70 -16.63 -14.13 -29.64
N PRO A 71 -16.81 -14.57 -30.89
CA PRO A 71 -17.77 -13.98 -31.84
C PRO A 71 -19.25 -14.16 -31.46
N ARG A 72 -19.55 -14.98 -30.45
CA ARG A 72 -20.92 -15.23 -29.97
C ARG A 72 -21.37 -14.29 -28.84
N TYR A 73 -20.45 -13.52 -28.27
CA TYR A 73 -20.73 -12.70 -27.08
C TYR A 73 -20.29 -11.25 -27.31
N ASP A 74 -21.17 -10.31 -26.98
CA ASP A 74 -20.83 -8.88 -26.96
C ASP A 74 -20.27 -8.50 -25.59
N PHE A 75 -19.01 -8.08 -25.57
CA PHE A 75 -18.30 -7.62 -24.37
C PHE A 75 -18.17 -6.10 -24.30
N GLY A 76 -18.93 -5.33 -25.09
CA GLY A 76 -18.92 -3.87 -25.07
C GLY A 76 -19.12 -3.27 -23.67
N ALA A 77 -20.05 -3.84 -22.90
CA ALA A 77 -20.26 -3.47 -21.50
C ALA A 77 -19.04 -3.77 -20.62
N MET A 78 -18.35 -4.90 -20.81
CA MET A 78 -17.16 -5.27 -20.05
C MET A 78 -15.95 -4.43 -20.41
N ASN A 79 -15.83 -4.02 -21.67
CA ASN A 79 -14.82 -3.06 -22.11
C ASN A 79 -15.02 -1.70 -21.43
N SER A 80 -16.27 -1.22 -21.34
CA SER A 80 -16.60 0.02 -20.63
C SER A 80 -16.35 -0.09 -19.13
N HIS A 81 -16.74 -1.22 -18.51
CA HIS A 81 -16.46 -1.53 -17.12
C HIS A 81 -14.94 -1.46 -16.80
N CYS A 82 -14.11 -2.12 -17.61
CA CYS A 82 -12.66 -2.13 -17.42
C CYS A 82 -12.05 -0.72 -17.54
N ARG A 83 -12.47 0.08 -18.54
CA ARG A 83 -12.00 1.46 -18.69
C ARG A 83 -12.36 2.34 -17.51
N GLU A 84 -13.57 2.19 -16.98
CA GLU A 84 -14.00 2.97 -15.81
C GLU A 84 -13.24 2.54 -14.55
N LEU A 85 -13.03 1.23 -14.33
CA LEU A 85 -12.21 0.76 -13.21
C LEU A 85 -10.76 1.25 -13.31
N GLN A 86 -10.13 1.18 -14.48
CA GLN A 86 -8.79 1.73 -14.70
C GLN A 86 -8.73 3.22 -14.31
N LYS A 87 -9.71 4.02 -14.73
CA LYS A 87 -9.78 5.44 -14.40
C LYS A 87 -9.92 5.67 -12.89
N GLN A 88 -10.83 4.95 -12.23
CA GLN A 88 -11.08 5.09 -10.80
C GLN A 88 -9.87 4.65 -9.97
N LEU A 89 -9.24 3.52 -10.32
CA LEU A 89 -8.05 3.01 -9.65
C LEU A 89 -6.86 3.97 -9.82
N ASN A 90 -6.68 4.54 -11.01
CA ASN A 90 -5.67 5.58 -11.21
C ASN A 90 -5.94 6.85 -10.37
N ALA A 91 -7.20 7.23 -10.19
CA ALA A 91 -7.55 8.33 -9.28
C ALA A 91 -7.26 7.97 -7.83
N ALA A 92 -7.67 6.79 -7.38
CA ALA A 92 -7.42 6.29 -6.03
C ALA A 92 -5.92 6.18 -5.72
N ALA A 93 -5.10 5.76 -6.69
CA ALA A 93 -3.65 5.75 -6.56
C ALA A 93 -3.06 7.14 -6.31
N ARG A 94 -3.55 8.17 -7.02
CA ARG A 94 -3.12 9.56 -6.81
C ARG A 94 -3.52 10.08 -5.43
N GLU A 95 -4.75 9.83 -5.00
CA GLU A 95 -5.22 10.23 -3.67
C GLU A 95 -4.42 9.52 -2.56
N ALA A 96 -4.12 8.23 -2.73
CA ALA A 96 -3.27 7.49 -1.79
C ALA A 96 -1.85 8.07 -1.74
N LYS A 97 -1.23 8.42 -2.87
CA LYS A 97 0.08 9.11 -2.89
C LYS A 97 0.03 10.47 -2.21
N ALA A 98 -1.06 11.22 -2.34
CA ALA A 98 -1.22 12.49 -1.66
C ALA A 98 -1.25 12.28 -0.13
N LEU A 99 -1.98 11.27 0.36
CA LEU A 99 -2.02 10.91 1.77
C LEU A 99 -0.66 10.42 2.29
N GLU A 100 0.05 9.59 1.52
CA GLU A 100 1.43 9.21 1.82
C GLU A 100 2.29 10.46 2.04
N GLN A 101 2.30 11.39 1.08
CA GLN A 101 3.12 12.60 1.13
C GLN A 101 2.79 13.49 2.33
N VAL A 102 1.51 13.66 2.64
CA VAL A 102 1.05 14.41 3.82
C VAL A 102 1.61 13.79 5.11
N HIS A 103 1.49 12.48 5.25
CA HIS A 103 1.98 11.78 6.44
C HIS A 103 3.53 11.76 6.52
N ARG A 104 4.25 11.61 5.40
CA ARG A 104 5.72 11.80 5.38
C ARG A 104 6.09 13.22 5.81
N GLY A 105 5.33 14.23 5.38
CA GLY A 105 5.51 15.63 5.78
C GLY A 105 5.37 15.83 7.29
N PHE A 106 4.32 15.26 7.89
CA PHE A 106 4.14 15.27 9.34
C PHE A 106 5.29 14.57 10.07
N ALA A 107 5.70 13.39 9.61
CA ALA A 107 6.83 12.67 10.19
C ALA A 107 8.13 13.48 10.15
N ALA A 108 8.41 14.16 9.04
CA ALA A 108 9.58 15.01 8.89
C ALA A 108 9.56 16.24 9.83
N SER A 109 8.38 16.82 10.08
CA SER A 109 8.24 17.98 10.97
C SER A 109 8.40 17.67 12.46
N LEU A 110 8.37 16.40 12.84
CA LEU A 110 8.47 15.92 14.24
C LEU A 110 9.86 15.38 14.60
N LYS A 111 10.82 15.43 13.65
CA LYS A 111 12.23 15.03 13.85
C LYS A 111 13.06 16.25 14.24
#